data_AF-A0A0Q0VTF3-F1
#
_entry.id   AF-A0A0Q0VTF3-F1
#
_cell.length_a   1.000
_cell.length_b   1.000
_cell.length_c   1.000
_cell.angle_alpha   90.00
_cell.angle_beta   90.00
_cell.angle_gamma   90.00
#
_symmetry.space_group_name_H-M   'P 1'
#
loop_
_entity.id
_entity.type
_entity.pdbx_description
1 polymer ?
#
loop_
_entity_poly.entity_id
_entity_poly.type
_entity_poly.pdbx_seq_one_letter_code
_entity_poly.pdbx_strand_id
1 'polypeptide(L)'
;MDKNEEDVKNFNEKFIKENSRSITEQDLQKVSDIADKIEQKFINRGPLKRFLDDGKLLISVIKDYIKGQYRKIPYWAIAAIAFTLLYVFNPSDVVPDILPMLGLVDDATLVGVCLYLVERELKDYQIWKQTSSDHRE
;
A
#
# COMPACT_ATOMS: atom_id res chain seq x y z
N MET A 1 -25.66 -14.71 -25.80
CA MET A 1 -25.51 -13.25 -25.65
C MET A 1 -26.33 -12.90 -24.42
N ASP A 2 -25.66 -12.52 -23.34
CA ASP A 2 -26.22 -12.44 -22.00
C ASP A 2 -27.18 -11.24 -21.90
N LYS A 3 -28.44 -11.46 -21.53
CA LYS A 3 -29.46 -10.38 -21.42
C LYS A 3 -28.99 -9.23 -20.51
N ASN A 4 -28.13 -9.54 -19.55
CA ASN A 4 -27.61 -8.60 -18.56
C ASN A 4 -26.65 -7.55 -19.16
N GLU A 5 -25.91 -7.89 -20.22
CA GLU A 5 -24.98 -6.95 -20.88
C GLU A 5 -25.73 -5.88 -21.68
N GLU A 6 -26.84 -6.27 -22.31
CA GLU A 6 -27.66 -5.40 -23.14
C GLU A 6 -28.48 -4.42 -22.29
N ASP A 7 -28.97 -4.89 -21.13
CA ASP A 7 -29.66 -4.06 -20.13
C ASP A 7 -28.71 -3.04 -19.49
N VAL A 8 -27.47 -3.43 -19.16
CA VAL A 8 -26.44 -2.51 -18.63
C VAL A 8 -26.04 -1.47 -19.68
N LYS A 9 -25.91 -1.87 -20.95
CA LYS A 9 -25.62 -0.93 -22.05
C LYS A 9 -26.74 0.08 -22.24
N ASN A 10 -27.99 -0.39 -22.32
CA ASN A 10 -29.15 0.48 -22.51
C ASN A 10 -29.38 1.42 -21.31
N PHE A 11 -29.12 0.94 -20.09
CA PHE A 11 -29.18 1.76 -18.89
C PHE A 11 -28.11 2.86 -18.90
N ASN A 12 -26.86 2.52 -19.20
CA ASN A 12 -25.78 3.51 -19.30
C ASN A 12 -26.01 4.51 -20.42
N GLU A 13 -26.45 4.08 -21.60
CA GLU A 13 -26.74 5.00 -22.72
C GLU A 13 -27.88 5.95 -22.38
N LYS A 14 -28.93 5.46 -21.71
CA LYS A 14 -30.06 6.29 -21.27
C LYS A 14 -29.65 7.24 -20.16
N PHE A 15 -28.87 6.78 -19.18
CA PHE A 15 -28.36 7.59 -18.07
C PHE A 15 -27.40 8.68 -18.56
N ILE A 16 -26.51 8.35 -19.50
CA ILE A 16 -25.60 9.31 -20.11
C ILE A 16 -26.40 10.29 -20.99
N LYS A 17 -27.38 9.86 -21.80
CA LYS A 17 -28.20 10.79 -22.60
C LYS A 17 -29.11 11.70 -21.78
N GLU A 18 -29.66 11.22 -20.65
CA GLU A 18 -30.51 12.02 -19.76
C GLU A 18 -29.68 13.00 -18.92
N ASN A 19 -28.47 12.63 -18.50
CA ASN A 19 -27.59 13.46 -17.66
C ASN A 19 -26.49 14.20 -18.43
N SER A 20 -26.31 13.98 -19.74
CA SER A 20 -25.33 14.73 -20.57
C SER A 20 -25.76 16.17 -20.86
N ARG A 21 -26.88 16.63 -20.30
CA ARG A 21 -27.25 18.05 -20.34
C ARG A 21 -26.30 18.82 -19.41
N SER A 22 -25.23 19.26 -20.06
CA SER A 22 -24.21 20.23 -19.65
C SER A 22 -23.38 19.86 -18.43
N ILE A 23 -22.46 18.90 -18.59
CA ILE A 23 -21.17 19.03 -17.90
C ILE A 23 -20.55 20.32 -18.43
N THR A 24 -20.54 21.36 -17.60
CA THR A 24 -19.97 22.65 -17.99
C THR A 24 -18.45 22.62 -17.80
N GLU A 25 -17.72 23.52 -18.46
CA GLU A 25 -16.28 23.67 -18.22
C GLU A 25 -15.96 23.92 -16.73
N GLN A 26 -16.88 24.54 -15.99
CA GLN A 26 -16.75 24.76 -14.55
C GLN A 26 -16.80 23.45 -13.75
N ASP A 27 -17.56 22.45 -14.19
CA ASP A 27 -17.66 21.17 -13.52
C ASP A 27 -16.41 20.31 -13.80
N LEU A 28 -15.88 20.39 -15.02
CA LEU A 28 -14.58 19.79 -15.36
C LEU A 28 -13.45 20.43 -14.54
N GLN A 29 -13.45 21.75 -14.40
CA GLN A 29 -12.46 22.46 -13.59
C GLN A 29 -12.56 22.07 -12.10
N LYS A 30 -13.77 21.97 -11.54
CA LYS A 30 -13.96 21.49 -10.16
C LYS A 30 -13.46 20.07 -9.96
N VAL A 31 -13.69 19.17 -10.92
CA VAL A 31 -13.18 17.80 -10.85
C VAL A 31 -11.65 17.78 -10.88
N SER A 32 -11.02 18.61 -11.72
CA SER A 32 -9.56 18.79 -11.73
C SER A 32 -9.05 19.32 -10.39
N ASP A 33 -9.66 20.38 -9.85
CA ASP A 33 -9.26 20.95 -8.56
C ASP A 33 -9.45 19.96 -7.39
N ILE A 34 -10.47 19.09 -7.48
CA ILE A 34 -10.69 18.01 -6.51
C ILE A 34 -9.63 16.93 -6.68
N ALA A 35 -9.31 16.54 -7.92
CA ALA A 35 -8.24 15.57 -8.21
C ALA A 35 -6.90 16.08 -7.67
N ASP A 36 -6.54 17.33 -7.91
CA ASP A 36 -5.31 17.96 -7.41
C ASP A 36 -5.29 18.01 -5.87
N LYS A 37 -6.43 18.31 -5.23
CA LYS A 37 -6.55 18.29 -3.77
C LYS A 37 -6.44 16.88 -3.19
N ILE A 38 -7.00 15.88 -3.87
CA ILE A 38 -6.86 14.47 -3.49
C ILE A 38 -5.39 14.08 -3.63
N GLU A 39 -4.77 14.35 -4.77
CA GLU A 39 -3.36 14.04 -5.01
C GLU A 39 -2.44 14.69 -3.96
N GLN A 40 -2.62 15.98 -3.68
CA GLN A 40 -1.86 16.68 -2.64
C GLN A 40 -2.12 16.12 -1.23
N LYS A 41 -3.37 15.78 -0.88
CA LYS A 41 -3.67 15.18 0.42
C LYS A 41 -3.12 13.76 0.55
N PHE A 42 -3.17 12.97 -0.52
CA PHE A 42 -2.74 11.57 -0.52
C PHE A 42 -1.22 11.44 -0.58
N ILE A 43 -0.54 12.19 -1.45
CA ILE A 43 0.93 12.13 -1.64
C ILE A 43 1.69 12.87 -0.54
N ASN A 44 1.23 14.06 -0.12
CA ASN A 44 2.06 14.95 0.70
C ASN A 44 1.81 14.88 2.21
N ARG A 45 0.58 14.56 2.64
CA ARG A 45 0.20 14.53 4.07
C ARG A 45 -0.66 13.34 4.49
N GLY A 46 -0.82 12.36 3.60
CA GLY A 46 -1.83 11.32 3.72
C GLY A 46 -1.33 9.96 4.21
N PRO A 47 -2.26 8.98 4.34
CA PRO A 47 -1.95 7.61 4.71
C PRO A 47 -1.00 6.91 3.72
N LEU A 48 -1.00 7.27 2.43
CA LEU A 48 -0.06 6.69 1.45
C LEU A 48 1.39 7.05 1.73
N LYS A 49 1.68 8.31 2.07
CA LYS A 49 3.04 8.71 2.44
C LYS A 49 3.53 7.91 3.65
N ARG A 50 2.67 7.73 4.65
CA ARG A 50 2.96 6.91 5.83
C ARG A 50 3.23 5.46 5.44
N PHE A 51 2.42 4.88 4.56
CA PHE A 51 2.66 3.53 4.01
C PHE A 51 3.99 3.42 3.27
N LEU A 52 4.36 4.43 2.46
CA LEU A 52 5.65 4.47 1.76
C LEU A 52 6.81 4.59 2.74
N ASP A 53 6.69 5.41 3.78
CA ASP A 53 7.71 5.57 4.81
C ASP A 53 7.85 4.30 5.66
N ASP A 54 6.74 3.66 6.02
CA ASP A 54 6.71 2.36 6.70
C ASP A 54 7.33 1.27 5.81
N GLY A 55 7.02 1.23 4.52
CA GLY A 55 7.65 0.31 3.56
C GLY A 55 9.15 0.53 3.42
N LYS A 56 9.62 1.79 3.37
CA LYS A 56 11.06 2.11 3.40
C LYS A 56 11.71 1.65 4.69
N LEU A 57 11.00 1.73 5.82
CA LEU A 57 11.49 1.27 7.12
C LEU A 57 11.66 -0.26 7.15
N LEU A 58 10.68 -1.00 6.63
CA LEU A 58 10.75 -2.46 6.46
C LEU A 58 11.98 -2.88 5.64
N ILE A 59 12.20 -2.23 4.49
CA ILE A 59 13.37 -2.50 3.64
C ILE A 59 14.67 -2.16 4.38
N SER A 60 14.66 -1.07 5.13
CA SER A 60 15.83 -0.60 5.88
C SER A 60 16.25 -1.58 6.96
N VAL A 61 15.31 -2.12 7.75
CA VAL A 61 15.65 -3.08 8.82
C VAL A 61 16.21 -4.37 8.23
N ILE A 62 15.68 -4.86 7.10
CA ILE A 62 16.22 -6.02 6.39
C ILE A 62 17.66 -5.77 5.95
N LYS A 63 17.94 -4.60 5.35
CA LYS A 63 19.30 -4.24 4.92
C LYS A 63 20.28 -4.20 6.09
N ASP A 64 19.89 -3.57 7.19
CA ASP A 64 20.75 -3.43 8.37
C ASP A 64 20.93 -4.78 9.10
N TYR A 65 19.94 -5.67 9.05
CA TYR A 65 20.02 -7.04 9.54
C TYR A 65 21.00 -7.89 8.73
N ILE A 66 20.92 -7.84 7.39
CA ILE A 66 21.83 -8.54 6.48
C ILE A 66 23.28 -8.06 6.67
N LYS A 67 23.48 -6.74 6.81
CA LYS A 67 24.79 -6.14 7.10
C LYS A 67 25.33 -6.44 8.50
N GLY A 68 24.52 -7.04 9.37
CA GLY A 68 24.89 -7.31 10.76
C GLY A 68 24.93 -6.06 11.66
N GLN A 69 24.47 -4.92 11.18
CA GLN A 69 24.46 -3.66 11.93
C GLN A 69 23.38 -3.65 13.02
N TYR A 70 22.27 -4.36 12.79
CA TYR A 70 21.18 -4.48 13.75
C TYR A 70 20.69 -5.94 13.87
N ARG A 71 20.94 -6.57 15.03
CA ARG A 71 20.58 -7.97 15.33
C ARG A 71 19.68 -8.14 16.55
N LYS A 72 19.19 -7.04 17.12
CA LYS A 72 18.28 -7.06 18.29
C LYS A 72 16.87 -7.52 17.94
N ILE A 73 16.44 -7.30 16.69
CA ILE A 73 15.15 -7.77 16.17
C ILE A 73 15.11 -9.30 16.16
N PRO A 74 14.04 -9.92 16.68
CA PRO A 74 13.91 -11.37 16.69
C PRO A 74 13.74 -11.92 15.27
N TYR A 75 14.25 -13.13 15.05
CA TYR A 75 14.25 -13.76 13.72
C TYR A 75 12.85 -13.90 13.12
N TRP A 76 11.83 -14.20 13.92
CA TRP A 76 10.45 -14.33 13.45
C TRP A 76 9.94 -13.01 12.84
N ALA A 77 10.34 -11.86 13.37
CA ALA A 77 9.93 -10.56 12.86
C ALA A 77 10.62 -10.26 11.53
N ILE A 78 11.92 -10.57 11.41
CA ILE A 78 12.63 -10.48 10.13
C ILE A 78 12.02 -11.41 9.08
N ALA A 79 11.67 -12.63 9.45
CA ALA A 79 11.01 -13.57 8.55
C ALA A 79 9.64 -13.06 8.08
N ALA A 80 8.83 -12.51 8.99
CA ALA A 80 7.53 -11.92 8.66
C ALA A 80 7.66 -10.72 7.70
N ILE A 81 8.62 -9.83 7.94
CA ILE A 81 8.90 -8.67 7.08
C ILE A 81 9.38 -9.14 5.70
N ALA A 82 10.32 -10.10 5.65
CA ALA A 82 10.83 -10.64 4.40
C ALA A 82 9.72 -11.32 3.59
N PHE A 83 8.88 -12.13 4.23
CA PHE A 83 7.74 -12.79 3.60
C PHE A 83 6.77 -11.78 3.00
N THR A 84 6.41 -10.75 3.77
CA THR A 84 5.50 -9.68 3.33
C THR A 84 6.07 -8.92 2.14
N LEU A 85 7.35 -8.54 2.18
CA LEU A 85 7.99 -7.85 1.06
C LEU A 85 8.05 -8.73 -0.19
N LEU A 86 8.42 -10.00 -0.07
CA LEU A 86 8.46 -10.94 -1.20
C LEU A 86 7.07 -11.10 -1.84
N TYR A 87 6.02 -11.19 -1.03
CA TYR A 87 4.65 -11.27 -1.51
C TYR A 87 4.22 -10.02 -2.28
N VAL A 88 4.56 -8.82 -1.81
CA VAL A 88 4.25 -7.55 -2.52
C VAL A 88 4.97 -7.45 -3.87
N PHE A 89 6.20 -7.94 -3.97
CA PHE A 89 6.97 -7.89 -5.23
C PHE A 89 6.56 -8.97 -6.22
N ASN A 90 6.23 -10.17 -5.73
CA ASN A 90 5.82 -11.29 -6.58
C ASN A 90 4.75 -12.15 -5.87
N PRO A 91 3.48 -11.74 -5.93
CA PRO A 91 2.40 -12.46 -5.25
C PRO A 91 2.24 -13.89 -5.78
N SER A 92 2.59 -14.13 -7.05
CA SER A 92 2.40 -15.43 -7.71
C SER A 92 3.41 -16.52 -7.32
N ASP A 93 4.53 -16.18 -6.68
CA ASP A 93 5.66 -17.12 -6.45
C ASP A 93 5.72 -17.65 -5.01
N VAL A 94 5.17 -16.92 -4.05
CA VAL A 94 5.11 -17.33 -2.63
C VAL A 94 3.86 -18.15 -2.31
N VAL A 95 2.81 -17.97 -3.10
CA VAL A 95 1.47 -18.56 -2.96
C VAL A 95 1.31 -20.02 -3.43
N PRO A 96 2.06 -20.58 -4.41
CA PRO A 96 1.65 -21.82 -5.09
C PRO A 96 1.45 -23.05 -4.18
N ASP A 97 2.15 -23.15 -3.05
CA ASP A 97 2.21 -24.40 -2.28
C ASP A 97 1.66 -24.34 -0.83
N ILE A 98 1.30 -23.16 -0.28
CA ILE A 98 1.08 -23.05 1.19
C ILE A 98 -0.40 -22.92 1.58
N LEU A 99 -1.26 -22.22 0.82
CA LEU A 99 -2.59 -21.84 1.33
C LEU A 99 -3.67 -21.71 0.22
N PRO A 100 -4.44 -22.78 -0.08
CA PRO A 100 -5.61 -22.73 -0.97
C PRO A 100 -6.81 -21.90 -0.43
N MET A 101 -6.68 -21.25 0.74
CA MET A 101 -7.77 -20.55 1.44
C MET A 101 -7.53 -19.03 1.61
N LEU A 102 -6.53 -18.44 0.95
CA LEU A 102 -6.18 -17.02 1.10
C LEU A 102 -6.70 -16.10 -0.02
N GLY A 103 -7.65 -16.54 -0.85
CA GLY A 103 -8.16 -15.79 -2.01
C GLY A 103 -8.90 -14.47 -1.72
N LEU A 104 -8.87 -13.96 -0.49
CA LEU A 104 -9.53 -12.72 -0.05
C LEU A 104 -8.57 -11.69 0.57
N VAL A 105 -7.27 -11.98 0.69
CA VAL A 105 -6.31 -11.03 1.24
C VAL A 105 -5.81 -10.10 0.13
N ASP A 106 -6.17 -8.83 0.22
CA ASP A 106 -5.60 -7.76 -0.60
C ASP A 106 -4.15 -7.45 -0.15
N ASP A 107 -3.24 -7.17 -1.09
CA ASP A 107 -1.80 -6.95 -0.82
C ASP A 107 -1.56 -5.87 0.25
N ALA A 108 -2.39 -4.82 0.27
CA ALA A 108 -2.29 -3.76 1.26
C ALA A 108 -2.68 -4.23 2.67
N THR A 109 -3.62 -5.17 2.76
CA THR A 109 -4.02 -5.78 4.04
C THR A 109 -2.89 -6.61 4.63
N LEU A 110 -2.19 -7.40 3.80
CA LEU A 110 -1.05 -8.18 4.28
C LEU A 110 0.08 -7.29 4.81
N VAL A 111 0.42 -6.22 4.09
CA VAL A 111 1.41 -5.23 4.54
C VAL A 111 0.97 -4.58 5.85
N GLY A 112 -0.31 -4.17 5.95
CA GLY A 112 -0.86 -3.57 7.17
C GLY A 112 -0.79 -4.51 8.37
N VAL A 113 -1.13 -5.79 8.20
CA VAL A 113 -1.04 -6.80 9.25
C VAL A 113 0.42 -7.04 9.66
N CYS A 114 1.33 -7.15 8.70
CA CYS A 114 2.75 -7.28 9.01
C CYS A 114 3.26 -6.09 9.84
N LEU A 115 2.95 -4.86 9.41
CA LEU A 115 3.33 -3.64 10.13
C LEU A 115 2.79 -3.63 11.55
N TYR A 116 1.55 -4.06 11.75
CA TYR A 116 0.95 -4.21 13.08
C TYR A 116 1.68 -5.25 13.93
N LEU A 117 2.00 -6.42 13.38
CA LEU A 117 2.69 -7.50 14.09
C LEU A 117 4.11 -7.13 14.52
N VAL A 118 4.83 -6.38 13.69
CA VAL A 118 6.23 -6.00 13.95
C VAL A 118 6.38 -4.56 14.48
N GLU A 119 5.28 -3.88 14.80
CA GLU A 119 5.27 -2.46 15.17
C GLU A 119 6.27 -2.15 16.31
N ARG A 120 6.28 -2.99 17.35
CA ARG A 120 7.19 -2.84 18.48
C ARG A 120 8.65 -2.94 18.06
N GLU A 121 8.98 -3.97 17.28
CA GLU A 121 10.36 -4.20 16.82
C GLU A 121 10.84 -3.09 15.88
N LEU A 122 9.93 -2.55 15.06
CA LEU A 122 10.21 -1.41 14.19
C LEU A 122 10.45 -0.12 14.98
N LYS A 123 9.72 0.11 16.08
CA LYS A 123 9.97 1.27 16.97
C LYS A 123 11.36 1.18 17.59
N ASP A 124 11.75 0.03 18.10
CA ASP A 124 13.09 -0.18 18.68
C ASP A 124 14.19 0.01 17.63
N TYR A 125 13.94 -0.45 16.40
CA TYR A 125 14.83 -0.22 15.26
C TYR A 125 14.91 1.27 14.87
N GLN A 126 13.79 1.99 14.85
CA GLN A 126 13.75 3.43 14.56
C GLN A 126 14.58 4.23 15.57
N ILE A 127 14.40 3.96 16.86
CA ILE A 127 15.16 4.61 17.94
C ILE A 127 16.64 4.36 17.72
N TRP A 128 17.05 3.11 17.52
CA TRP A 128 18.45 2.77 17.25
C TRP A 128 19.00 3.47 16.01
N LYS A 129 18.20 3.55 14.94
CA LYS A 129 18.62 4.17 13.68
C LYS A 129 18.82 5.67 13.83
N GLN A 130 17.92 6.36 14.55
CA GLN A 130 18.07 7.78 14.86
C GLN A 130 19.35 8.04 15.66
N THR A 131 19.60 7.28 16.73
CA THR A 131 20.84 7.39 17.50
C THR A 131 22.09 7.11 16.66
N SER A 132 22.03 6.15 15.73
CA SER A 132 23.16 5.78 14.86
C SER A 132 23.35 6.72 13.66
N SER A 133 22.39 7.60 13.38
CA SER A 133 22.47 8.65 12.35
C SER A 133 23.11 9.91 12.94
N ASP A 134 22.73 10.25 14.17
CA ASP A 134 23.23 11.39 14.96
C ASP A 134 24.74 11.27 15.29
N HIS A 135 25.29 10.05 15.29
CA HIS A 135 26.74 9.80 15.49
C HIS A 135 27.55 9.80 14.18
N ARG A 136 26.93 10.12 13.03
CA ARG A 136 27.57 10.15 11.70
C ARG A 136 27.54 11.54 11.04
N GLU A 137 27.27 12.58 11.82
CA GLU A 137 27.55 13.98 11.50
C GLU A 137 28.71 14.50 12.37
#